data_AF-A0A5C4UQK5-F1
#
_entry.id   AF-A0A5C4UQK5-F1
#
_cell.length_a   1.000
_cell.length_b   1.000
_cell.length_c   1.000
_cell.angle_alpha   90.00
_cell.angle_beta   90.00
_cell.angle_gamma   90.00
#
_symmetry.space_group_name_H-M   'P 1'
#
loop_
_entity.id
_entity.type
_entity.pdbx_description
1 polymer ?
#
loop_
_entity_poly.entity_id
_entity_poly.type
_entity_poly.pdbx_seq_one_letter_code
_entity_poly.pdbx_strand_id
1 'polypeptide(L)'
;MIPAGRTPADSARAAQLLGVSLGTFRNRRAWERLPRIVSRPGARQRIWDEEQLVAAVEGWPVPPLPDAPHPDDLLDLEEARLALPEERRPTAATWASYVSTGRGPEPDEFVFGVPHFRRRTLPAWLAARPGRGAGGGRPEGARDSRPRDRSGDPRHRRAEERRERVRELLVEGRWPRPEQLAEELSVSRRQAERLVAQARAELVDATRRPG
;
A
#
# COMPACT_ATOMS: atom_id res chain seq x y z
N MET A 1 0.72 13.36 16.97
CA MET A 1 0.04 12.67 18.07
C MET A 1 -0.83 13.70 18.75
N ILE A 2 -2.11 13.41 18.93
CA ILE A 2 -3.04 14.27 19.66
C ILE A 2 -3.06 13.77 21.11
N PRO A 3 -2.61 14.58 22.09
CA PRO A 3 -2.54 14.14 23.48
C PRO A 3 -3.92 13.85 24.05
N ALA A 4 -3.99 12.89 24.98
CA ALA A 4 -5.24 12.57 25.65
C ALA A 4 -5.87 13.80 26.33
N GLY A 5 -7.19 13.95 26.14
CA GLY A 5 -7.95 15.07 26.72
C GLY A 5 -7.75 16.43 26.03
N ARG A 6 -7.05 16.47 24.88
CA ARG A 6 -6.91 17.69 24.07
C ARG A 6 -7.83 17.68 22.87
N THR A 7 -8.31 18.87 22.50
CA THR A 7 -9.23 19.03 21.38
C THR A 7 -8.44 19.30 20.10
N PRO A 8 -8.52 18.46 19.06
CA PRO A 8 -7.82 18.73 17.82
C PRO A 8 -8.53 19.81 17.01
N ALA A 9 -7.77 20.70 16.38
CA ALA A 9 -8.26 21.72 15.44
C ALA A 9 -7.59 21.58 14.07
N ASP A 10 -8.35 21.80 13.00
CA ASP A 10 -7.85 21.78 11.61
C ASP A 10 -7.61 23.18 11.05
N SER A 11 -7.27 23.26 9.76
CA SER A 11 -7.04 24.54 9.10
C SER A 11 -8.32 25.38 8.94
N ALA A 12 -9.50 24.74 8.89
CA ALA A 12 -10.76 25.47 8.83
C ALA A 12 -11.05 26.14 10.17
N ARG A 13 -10.85 25.43 11.29
CA ARG A 13 -10.97 25.99 12.63
C ARG A 13 -9.95 27.11 12.89
N ALA A 14 -8.69 26.91 12.49
CA ALA A 14 -7.67 27.96 12.58
C ALA A 14 -8.02 29.22 11.77
N ALA A 15 -8.55 29.06 10.56
CA ALA A 15 -9.01 30.18 9.75
C ALA A 15 -10.18 30.94 10.41
N GLN A 16 -11.13 30.19 10.98
CA GLN A 16 -12.27 30.75 11.71
C GLN A 16 -11.82 31.58 12.91
N LEU A 17 -10.89 31.06 13.74
CA LEU A 17 -10.37 31.78 14.91
C LEU A 17 -9.65 33.08 14.50
N LEU A 18 -8.95 33.08 13.37
CA LEU A 18 -8.32 34.27 12.82
C LEU A 18 -9.28 35.24 12.11
N GLY A 19 -10.57 34.90 12.00
CA GLY A 19 -11.57 35.74 11.32
C GLY A 19 -11.35 35.86 9.81
N VAL A 20 -10.73 34.85 9.17
CA VAL A 20 -10.45 34.85 7.73
C VAL A 20 -11.05 33.64 7.02
N SER A 21 -11.25 33.75 5.70
CA SER A 21 -11.65 32.57 4.90
C SER A 21 -10.54 31.52 4.86
N LEU A 22 -10.92 30.24 4.69
CA LEU A 22 -9.95 29.14 4.53
C LEU A 22 -9.03 29.33 3.31
N GLY A 23 -9.54 29.93 2.23
CA GLY A 23 -8.74 30.26 1.05
C GLY A 23 -7.68 31.31 1.37
N THR A 24 -8.06 32.39 2.06
CA THR A 24 -7.14 33.44 2.51
C THR A 24 -6.09 32.89 3.47
N PHE A 25 -6.51 32.06 4.43
CA PHE A 25 -5.63 31.37 5.38
C PHE A 25 -4.54 30.58 4.63
N ARG A 26 -4.95 29.84 3.59
CA ARG A 26 -4.03 29.01 2.80
C ARG A 26 -3.09 29.84 1.93
N ASN A 27 -3.62 30.79 1.19
CA ASN A 27 -2.85 31.61 0.25
C ASN A 27 -1.81 32.48 0.97
N ARG A 28 -2.15 33.00 2.15
CA ARG A 28 -1.24 33.82 2.96
C ARG A 28 -0.34 33.01 3.87
N ARG A 29 -0.43 31.68 3.85
CA ARG A 29 0.33 30.79 4.74
C ARG A 29 0.18 31.20 6.21
N ALA A 30 -1.04 31.60 6.62
CA ALA A 30 -1.28 32.20 7.93
C ALA A 30 -0.89 31.25 9.09
N TRP A 31 -0.83 29.94 8.83
CA TRP A 31 -0.31 28.93 9.76
C TRP A 31 1.11 29.17 10.25
N GLU A 32 1.94 29.96 9.56
CA GLU A 32 3.33 30.22 9.96
C GLU A 32 3.45 31.08 11.21
N ARG A 33 2.39 31.81 11.54
CA ARG A 33 2.29 32.66 12.73
C ARG A 33 1.57 31.98 13.89
N LEU A 34 1.08 30.76 13.66
CA LEU A 34 0.34 29.99 14.66
C LEU A 34 1.29 29.08 15.45
N PRO A 35 0.83 28.57 16.61
CA PRO A 35 1.56 27.56 17.36
C PRO A 35 1.91 26.33 16.52
N ARG A 36 2.86 25.56 17.04
CA ARG A 36 3.30 24.31 16.45
C ARG A 36 2.11 23.33 16.35
N ILE A 37 2.03 22.66 15.20
CA ILE A 37 1.06 21.57 14.97
C ILE A 37 1.41 20.34 15.82
N VAL A 38 0.38 19.62 16.28
CA VAL A 38 0.50 18.32 16.97
C VAL A 38 0.62 17.15 15.99
N SER A 39 0.17 17.33 14.75
CA SER A 39 0.43 16.39 13.66
C SER A 39 1.91 16.34 13.29
N ARG A 40 2.42 15.16 12.94
CA ARG A 40 3.83 14.99 12.54
C ARG A 40 4.21 15.80 11.28
N PRO A 41 5.51 16.12 11.08
CA PRO A 41 5.98 16.69 9.83
C PRO A 41 5.65 15.80 8.63
N GLY A 42 5.13 16.41 7.55
CA GLY A 42 4.71 15.68 6.35
C GLY A 42 3.38 14.92 6.49
N ALA A 43 2.66 15.05 7.60
CA ALA A 43 1.29 14.57 7.71
C ALA A 43 0.41 15.24 6.64
N ARG A 44 -0.59 14.50 6.16
CA ARG A 44 -1.54 15.01 5.15
C ARG A 44 -2.35 16.19 5.67
N GLN A 45 -2.69 16.17 6.96
CA GLN A 45 -3.44 17.23 7.63
C GLN A 45 -2.55 17.93 8.65
N ARG A 46 -2.70 19.26 8.72
CA ARG A 46 -2.17 20.06 9.83
C ARG A 46 -3.21 20.04 10.94
N ILE A 47 -2.81 19.49 12.08
CA ILE A 47 -3.65 19.41 13.27
C ILE A 47 -2.98 20.23 14.37
N TRP A 48 -3.73 21.13 14.99
CA TRP A 48 -3.33 21.88 16.17
C TRP A 48 -4.02 21.34 17.41
N ASP A 49 -3.45 21.63 18.57
CA ASP A 49 -4.17 21.64 19.84
C ASP A 49 -5.03 22.91 19.87
N GLU A 50 -6.34 22.77 20.02
CA GLU A 50 -7.27 23.88 19.96
C GLU A 50 -7.03 24.86 21.11
N GLU A 51 -6.73 24.38 22.30
CA GLU A 51 -6.49 25.20 23.48
C GLU A 51 -5.25 26.08 23.30
N GLN A 52 -4.16 25.54 22.74
CA GLN A 52 -2.99 26.33 22.36
C GLN A 52 -3.30 27.32 21.24
N LEU A 53 -4.09 26.91 20.26
CA LEU A 53 -4.45 27.73 19.12
C LEU A 53 -5.29 28.95 19.53
N VAL A 54 -6.30 28.74 20.38
CA VAL A 54 -7.13 29.81 20.95
C VAL A 54 -6.28 30.76 21.77
N ALA A 55 -5.47 30.24 22.70
CA ALA A 55 -4.60 31.07 23.53
C ALA A 55 -3.66 31.96 22.69
N ALA A 56 -3.09 31.42 21.62
CA ALA A 56 -2.21 32.20 20.74
C ALA A 56 -2.94 33.26 19.93
N VAL A 57 -4.17 33.00 19.47
CA VAL A 57 -4.98 33.97 18.74
C VAL A 57 -5.46 35.10 19.66
N GLU A 58 -5.82 34.77 20.90
CA GLU A 58 -6.30 35.74 21.90
C GLU A 58 -5.17 36.46 22.66
N GLY A 59 -3.91 36.11 22.39
CA GLY A 59 -2.74 36.72 23.03
C GLY A 59 -2.53 36.28 24.49
N TRP A 60 -3.13 35.15 24.88
CA TRP A 60 -2.94 34.55 26.20
C TRP A 60 -1.67 33.69 26.24
N PRO A 61 -1.13 33.41 27.44
CA PRO A 61 -0.05 32.43 27.60
C PRO A 61 -0.47 31.07 27.04
N VAL A 62 0.34 30.53 26.11
CA VAL A 62 0.06 29.24 25.47
C VAL A 62 0.26 28.10 26.48
N PRO A 63 -0.76 27.28 26.77
CA PRO A 63 -0.63 26.18 27.73
C PRO A 63 0.34 25.13 27.18
N PRO A 64 1.23 24.55 28.02
CA PRO A 64 2.12 23.49 27.57
C PRO A 64 1.33 22.22 27.21
N LEU A 65 1.85 21.46 26.24
CA LEU A 65 1.35 20.13 25.95
C LEU A 65 1.92 19.12 26.96
N PRO A 66 1.18 18.06 27.29
CA PRO A 66 1.74 16.92 28.02
C PRO A 66 2.93 16.33 27.25
N ASP A 67 4.02 16.04 27.97
CA ASP A 67 5.26 15.47 27.44
C ASP A 67 5.33 13.94 27.62
N ALA A 68 4.67 13.43 28.67
CA ALA A 68 4.57 12.01 28.94
C ALA A 68 3.55 11.32 28.01
N PRO A 69 3.91 10.17 27.38
CA PRO A 69 2.96 9.38 26.61
C PRO A 69 1.78 8.90 27.46
N HIS A 70 0.55 9.07 26.96
CA HIS A 70 -0.67 8.60 27.63
C HIS A 70 -1.29 7.43 26.84
N PRO A 71 -1.90 6.42 27.51
CA PRO A 71 -2.57 5.29 26.84
C PRO A 71 -3.70 5.71 25.89
N ASP A 72 -4.35 6.84 26.17
CA ASP A 72 -5.42 7.41 25.33
C ASP A 72 -4.94 8.45 24.31
N ASP A 73 -3.63 8.61 24.12
CA ASP A 73 -3.11 9.43 23.01
C ASP A 73 -3.61 8.87 21.67
N LEU A 74 -4.10 9.76 20.82
CA LEU A 74 -4.49 9.42 19.46
C LEU A 74 -3.28 9.58 18.53
N LEU A 75 -2.88 8.46 17.93
CA LEU A 75 -1.75 8.34 17.04
C LEU A 75 -2.22 8.27 15.59
N ASP A 76 -1.60 9.04 14.70
CA ASP A 76 -1.83 8.86 13.27
C ASP A 76 -1.32 7.49 12.79
N LEU A 77 -1.56 7.17 11.51
CA LEU A 77 -1.14 5.88 10.94
C LEU A 77 0.35 5.57 11.16
N GLU A 78 1.25 6.52 10.95
CA GLU A 78 2.69 6.25 11.09
C GLU A 78 3.12 6.26 12.55
N GLU A 79 2.57 7.14 13.37
CA GLU A 79 2.81 7.18 14.82
C GLU A 79 2.35 5.89 15.50
N ALA A 80 1.20 5.35 15.08
CA ALA A 80 0.71 4.06 15.55
C ALA A 80 1.67 2.93 15.16
N ARG A 81 2.22 2.94 13.94
CA ARG A 81 3.24 1.98 13.52
C ARG A 81 4.49 2.07 14.40
N LEU A 82 4.96 3.29 14.65
CA LEU A 82 6.17 3.54 15.45
C LEU A 82 5.97 3.20 16.93
N ALA A 83 4.75 3.27 17.45
CA ALA A 83 4.42 2.85 18.80
C ALA A 83 4.53 1.32 19.02
N LEU A 84 4.56 0.52 17.96
CA LEU A 84 4.81 -0.93 18.06
C LEU A 84 6.30 -1.21 18.34
N PRO A 85 6.62 -2.28 19.11
CA PRO A 85 7.99 -2.75 19.32
C PRO A 85 8.70 -3.01 18.00
N GLU A 86 9.97 -2.60 17.91
CA GLU A 86 10.74 -2.58 16.66
C GLU A 86 10.82 -3.95 15.98
N GLU A 87 10.97 -5.01 16.77
CA GLU A 87 11.13 -6.39 16.31
C GLU A 87 9.85 -6.94 15.65
N ARG A 88 8.69 -6.38 16.02
CA ARG A 88 7.37 -6.78 15.51
C ARG A 88 6.73 -5.73 14.62
N ARG A 89 7.41 -4.60 14.41
CA ARG A 89 6.93 -3.43 13.66
C ARG A 89 6.89 -3.74 12.15
N PRO A 90 5.72 -3.68 11.51
CA PRO A 90 5.66 -3.79 10.05
C PRO A 90 6.34 -2.60 9.35
N THR A 91 6.73 -2.80 8.09
CA THR A 91 7.13 -1.67 7.22
C THR A 91 5.96 -0.72 7.02
N ALA A 92 6.23 0.55 6.71
CA ALA A 92 5.19 1.56 6.49
C ALA A 92 4.16 1.12 5.42
N ALA A 93 4.63 0.54 4.30
CA ALA A 93 3.76 0.04 3.24
C ALA A 93 2.88 -1.15 3.70
N THR A 94 3.46 -2.10 4.46
CA THR A 94 2.70 -3.24 4.99
C THR A 94 1.66 -2.78 6.00
N TRP A 95 2.03 -1.84 6.86
CA TRP A 95 1.14 -1.27 7.86
C TRP A 95 -0.05 -0.53 7.22
N ALA A 96 0.23 0.33 6.24
CA ALA A 96 -0.82 1.00 5.48
C ALA A 96 -1.74 -0.01 4.79
N SER A 97 -1.19 -1.09 4.23
CA SER A 97 -1.98 -2.18 3.64
C SER A 97 -2.84 -2.91 4.68
N TYR A 98 -2.32 -3.18 5.88
CA TYR A 98 -3.10 -3.82 6.94
C TYR A 98 -4.31 -2.98 7.32
N VAL A 99 -4.11 -1.69 7.59
CA VAL A 99 -5.20 -0.80 7.96
C VAL A 99 -6.20 -0.66 6.81
N SER A 100 -5.76 -0.49 5.56
CA SER A 100 -6.69 -0.32 4.43
C SER A 100 -7.46 -1.58 4.04
N THR A 101 -6.93 -2.77 4.35
CA THR A 101 -7.58 -4.06 4.06
C THR A 101 -8.34 -4.65 5.25
N GLY A 102 -8.46 -3.93 6.37
CA GLY A 102 -9.12 -4.41 7.58
C GLY A 102 -8.36 -5.53 8.32
N ARG A 103 -7.07 -5.73 8.01
CA ARG A 103 -6.19 -6.69 8.72
C ARG A 103 -5.43 -6.05 9.88
N GLY A 104 -5.37 -4.72 9.89
CA GLY A 104 -4.80 -3.92 10.98
C GLY A 104 -5.78 -3.75 12.14
N PRO A 105 -5.41 -3.01 13.19
CA PRO A 105 -6.39 -2.60 14.18
C PRO A 105 -7.44 -1.73 13.51
N GLU A 106 -8.67 -1.79 14.00
CA GLU A 106 -9.69 -0.82 13.63
C GLU A 106 -9.30 0.57 14.18
N PRO A 107 -9.49 1.65 13.40
CA PRO A 107 -9.28 3.00 13.91
C PRO A 107 -10.22 3.27 15.09
N ASP A 108 -9.66 3.79 16.19
CA ASP A 108 -10.44 4.22 17.35
C ASP A 108 -11.25 5.48 17.04
N GLU A 109 -10.71 6.36 16.19
CA GLU A 109 -11.33 7.63 15.84
C GLU A 109 -10.91 8.11 14.44
N PHE A 110 -11.74 8.93 13.80
CA PHE A 110 -11.40 9.65 12.57
C PHE A 110 -11.32 11.15 12.84
N VAL A 111 -10.10 11.66 12.98
CA VAL A 111 -9.86 13.10 13.17
C VAL A 111 -9.64 13.74 11.80
N PHE A 112 -10.57 14.62 11.40
CA PHE A 112 -10.56 15.31 10.10
C PHE A 112 -10.39 14.37 8.90
N GLY A 113 -11.05 13.21 8.95
CA GLY A 113 -11.02 12.18 7.91
C GLY A 113 -9.76 11.30 7.90
N VAL A 114 -8.86 11.47 8.87
CA VAL A 114 -7.66 10.64 9.03
C VAL A 114 -7.88 9.64 10.16
N PRO A 115 -7.66 8.32 9.92
CA PRO A 115 -7.79 7.33 10.97
C PRO A 115 -6.71 7.53 12.04
N HIS A 116 -7.13 7.50 13.30
CA HIS A 116 -6.27 7.56 14.48
C HIS A 116 -6.51 6.36 15.38
N PHE A 117 -5.45 5.98 16.09
CA PHE A 117 -5.42 4.79 16.95
C PHE A 117 -4.98 5.21 18.34
N ARG A 118 -5.69 4.75 19.37
CA ARG A 118 -5.26 4.97 20.75
C ARG A 118 -4.00 4.17 21.01
N ARG A 119 -3.04 4.76 21.73
CA ARG A 119 -1.80 4.06 22.09
C ARG A 119 -2.06 2.71 22.78
N ARG A 120 -3.10 2.61 23.61
CA ARG A 120 -3.47 1.40 24.36
C ARG A 120 -4.02 0.24 23.50
N THR A 121 -4.59 0.52 22.32
CA THR A 121 -5.20 -0.54 21.49
C THR A 121 -4.17 -1.31 20.68
N LEU A 122 -3.04 -0.68 20.38
CA LEU A 122 -1.98 -1.25 19.55
C LEU A 122 -1.31 -2.50 20.16
N PRO A 123 -0.94 -2.55 21.47
CA PRO A 123 -0.40 -3.75 22.07
C PRO A 123 -1.37 -4.93 22.06
N ALA A 124 -2.66 -4.68 22.32
CA ALA A 124 -3.70 -5.70 22.31
C ALA A 124 -3.88 -6.30 20.92
N TRP A 125 -3.97 -5.46 19.89
CA TRP A 125 -3.99 -5.91 18.50
C TRP A 125 -2.74 -6.71 18.14
N LEU A 126 -1.55 -6.23 18.54
CA LEU A 126 -0.30 -6.90 18.24
C LEU A 126 -0.22 -8.28 18.92
N ALA A 127 -0.74 -8.43 20.13
CA ALA A 127 -0.82 -9.71 20.84
C ALA A 127 -1.79 -10.69 20.14
N ALA A 128 -2.93 -10.21 19.66
CA ALA A 128 -3.92 -11.02 18.96
C ALA A 128 -3.52 -11.37 17.51
N ARG A 129 -2.54 -10.65 16.93
CA ARG A 129 -2.13 -10.84 15.54
C ARG A 129 -1.59 -12.26 15.30
N PRO A 130 -2.15 -13.01 14.33
CA PRO A 130 -1.59 -14.30 13.92
C PRO A 130 -0.13 -14.12 13.52
N GLY A 131 0.75 -14.93 14.11
CA GLY A 131 2.19 -14.88 13.85
C GLY A 131 2.54 -15.04 12.37
N ARG A 132 3.77 -14.69 12.01
CA ARG A 132 4.32 -14.91 10.66
C ARG A 132 4.22 -16.41 10.35
N GLY A 133 3.37 -16.80 9.39
CA GLY A 133 3.15 -18.20 9.01
C GLY A 133 1.79 -18.79 9.40
N ALA A 134 0.97 -18.11 10.20
CA ALA A 134 -0.37 -18.59 10.57
C ALA A 134 -1.41 -18.49 9.44
N GLY A 135 -1.10 -17.78 8.35
CA GLY A 135 -1.98 -17.61 7.19
C GLY A 135 -1.43 -18.29 5.94
N GLY A 136 -2.06 -19.40 5.55
CA GLY A 136 -2.11 -19.87 4.16
C GLY A 136 -0.77 -20.16 3.48
N GLY A 137 0.25 -20.58 4.23
CA GLY A 137 1.38 -21.28 3.64
C GLY A 137 0.90 -22.58 3.01
N ARG A 138 1.53 -22.98 1.90
CA ARG A 138 1.38 -24.34 1.36
C ARG A 138 1.68 -25.31 2.52
N PRO A 139 0.79 -26.25 2.86
CA PRO A 139 1.05 -27.22 3.91
C PRO A 139 2.40 -27.89 3.66
N GLU A 140 3.17 -28.10 4.72
CA GLU A 140 4.42 -28.84 4.63
C GLU A 140 4.12 -30.23 4.03
N GLY A 141 4.75 -30.54 2.89
CA GLY A 141 4.52 -31.79 2.15
C GLY A 141 3.49 -31.74 1.02
N ALA A 142 2.80 -30.62 0.77
CA ALA A 142 1.97 -30.54 -0.43
C ALA A 142 2.86 -30.58 -1.69
N ARG A 143 2.75 -31.65 -2.47
CA ARG A 143 3.35 -31.76 -3.81
C ARG A 143 2.34 -31.27 -4.84
N ASP A 144 2.82 -30.77 -5.98
CA ASP A 144 1.92 -30.37 -7.07
C ASP A 144 1.49 -31.70 -7.71
N SER A 145 0.39 -32.29 -7.21
CA SER A 145 0.00 -33.66 -7.55
C SER A 145 -0.47 -33.77 -8.99
N ARG A 146 -0.91 -32.66 -9.58
CA ARG A 146 -1.31 -32.55 -10.98
C ARG A 146 -0.97 -31.15 -11.50
N PRO A 147 -0.58 -31.01 -12.78
CA PRO A 147 -0.55 -29.70 -13.43
C PRO A 147 -1.89 -28.99 -13.22
N ARG A 148 -1.85 -27.71 -12.86
CA ARG A 148 -3.07 -26.90 -12.70
C ARG A 148 -3.87 -26.97 -13.99
N ASP A 149 -5.15 -27.32 -13.89
CA ASP A 149 -6.08 -27.22 -15.01
C ASP A 149 -6.23 -25.75 -15.40
N ARG A 150 -5.76 -25.42 -16.61
CA ARG A 150 -5.81 -24.08 -17.20
C ARG A 150 -6.72 -24.05 -18.43
N SER A 151 -7.48 -25.12 -18.69
CA SER A 151 -8.35 -25.26 -19.87
C SER A 151 -9.40 -24.14 -19.96
N GLY A 152 -9.85 -23.63 -18.82
CA GLY A 152 -10.80 -22.51 -18.73
C GLY A 152 -10.19 -21.10 -18.78
N ASP A 153 -8.86 -20.94 -18.68
CA ASP A 153 -8.22 -19.61 -18.64
C ASP A 153 -8.04 -19.05 -20.07
N PRO A 154 -8.72 -17.94 -20.44
CA PRO A 154 -8.59 -17.32 -21.76
C PRO A 154 -7.15 -16.91 -22.08
N ARG A 155 -6.33 -16.57 -21.07
CA ARG A 155 -4.92 -16.21 -21.27
C ARG A 155 -4.08 -17.42 -21.63
N HIS A 156 -4.41 -18.60 -21.07
CA HIS A 156 -3.72 -19.83 -21.39
C HIS A 156 -4.07 -20.31 -22.80
N ARG A 157 -5.36 -20.27 -23.20
CA ARG A 157 -5.79 -20.60 -24.56
C ARG A 157 -5.09 -19.75 -25.62
N ARG A 158 -5.08 -18.43 -25.45
CA ARG A 158 -4.36 -17.50 -26.35
C ARG A 158 -2.86 -17.77 -26.40
N ALA A 159 -2.26 -18.25 -25.31
CA ALA A 159 -0.84 -18.59 -25.30
C ALA A 159 -0.56 -19.90 -26.06
N GLU A 160 -1.46 -20.89 -25.98
CA GLU A 160 -1.36 -22.12 -26.77
C GLU A 160 -1.62 -21.88 -28.26
N GLU A 161 -2.64 -21.10 -28.63
CA GLU A 161 -2.93 -20.70 -30.02
C GLU A 161 -1.70 -20.06 -30.68
N ARG A 162 -1.00 -19.17 -29.95
CA ARG A 162 0.25 -18.55 -30.43
C ARG A 162 1.38 -19.54 -30.63
N ARG A 163 1.49 -20.57 -29.77
CA ARG A 163 2.52 -21.61 -29.92
C ARG A 163 2.22 -22.51 -31.09
N GLU A 164 0.97 -22.94 -31.23
CA GLU A 164 0.50 -23.77 -32.34
C GLU A 164 0.75 -23.06 -33.68
N ARG A 165 0.39 -21.77 -33.78
CA ARG A 165 0.66 -20.96 -34.96
C ARG A 165 2.14 -20.91 -35.33
N VAL A 166 3.03 -20.80 -34.35
CA VAL A 166 4.49 -20.81 -34.60
C VAL A 166 4.96 -22.19 -35.05
N ARG A 167 4.41 -23.29 -34.51
CA ARG A 167 4.74 -24.65 -34.95
C ARG A 167 4.30 -24.89 -36.40
N GLU A 168 3.08 -24.50 -36.76
CA GLU A 168 2.56 -24.61 -38.13
C GLU A 168 3.49 -23.92 -39.12
N LEU A 169 3.88 -22.67 -38.86
CA LEU A 169 4.78 -21.90 -39.72
C LEU A 169 6.14 -22.62 -39.89
N LEU A 170 6.69 -23.19 -38.82
CA LEU A 170 7.96 -23.92 -38.88
C LEU A 170 7.85 -25.25 -39.65
N VAL A 171 6.72 -25.96 -39.56
CA VAL A 171 6.47 -27.20 -40.31
C VAL A 171 6.26 -26.91 -41.81
N GLU A 172 5.60 -25.80 -42.14
CA GLU A 172 5.45 -25.31 -43.52
C GLU A 172 6.76 -24.80 -44.15
N GLY A 173 7.88 -24.86 -43.42
CA GLY A 173 9.17 -24.34 -43.87
C GLY A 173 9.22 -22.82 -43.98
N ARG A 174 8.23 -22.12 -43.39
CA ARG A 174 8.19 -20.66 -43.31
C ARG A 174 8.98 -20.22 -42.09
N TRP A 175 10.00 -19.40 -42.32
CA TRP A 175 10.85 -18.85 -41.28
C TRP A 175 10.50 -17.36 -41.10
N PRO A 176 9.40 -17.03 -40.40
CA PRO A 176 9.01 -15.65 -40.23
C PRO A 176 10.11 -14.88 -39.50
N ARG A 177 10.40 -13.67 -39.95
CA ARG A 177 11.27 -12.78 -39.18
C ARG A 177 10.59 -12.48 -37.85
N PRO A 178 11.31 -12.44 -36.70
CA PRO A 178 10.71 -12.20 -35.39
C PRO A 178 9.85 -10.94 -35.31
N GLU A 179 10.14 -9.93 -36.12
CA GLU A 179 9.38 -8.68 -36.24
C GLU A 179 8.00 -8.91 -36.87
N GLN A 180 7.93 -9.69 -37.95
CA GLN A 180 6.67 -10.02 -38.62
C GLN A 180 5.79 -10.91 -37.75
N LEU A 181 6.41 -11.86 -37.03
CA LEU A 181 5.71 -12.74 -36.10
C LEU A 181 5.19 -11.99 -34.87
N ALA A 182 5.93 -10.99 -34.39
CA ALA A 182 5.50 -10.14 -33.29
C ALA A 182 4.25 -9.33 -33.65
N GLU A 183 4.20 -8.81 -34.88
CA GLU A 183 3.04 -8.10 -35.42
C GLU A 183 1.84 -9.05 -35.60
N GLU A 184 2.03 -10.20 -36.26
CA GLU A 184 0.98 -11.20 -36.50
C GLU A 184 0.34 -11.70 -35.19
N LEU A 185 1.16 -11.98 -34.17
CA LEU A 185 0.68 -12.51 -32.88
C LEU A 185 0.29 -11.43 -31.86
N SER A 186 0.48 -10.15 -32.21
CA SER A 186 0.33 -9.00 -31.31
C SER A 186 1.08 -9.20 -29.99
N VAL A 187 2.39 -9.49 -30.09
CA VAL A 187 3.30 -9.70 -28.95
C VAL A 187 4.57 -8.87 -29.11
N SER A 188 5.37 -8.77 -28.05
CA SER A 188 6.68 -8.13 -28.18
C SER A 188 7.64 -8.98 -29.01
N ARG A 189 8.60 -8.34 -29.69
CA ARG A 189 9.68 -9.02 -30.43
C ARG A 189 10.39 -10.08 -29.59
N ARG A 190 10.76 -9.74 -28.34
CA ARG A 190 11.41 -10.68 -27.42
C ARG A 190 10.55 -11.91 -27.11
N GLN A 191 9.23 -11.75 -27.07
CA GLN A 191 8.31 -12.86 -26.88
C GLN A 191 8.19 -13.73 -28.13
N ALA A 192 8.17 -13.13 -29.33
CA ALA A 192 8.20 -13.86 -30.59
C ALA A 192 9.49 -14.69 -30.75
N GLU A 193 10.66 -14.09 -30.48
CA GLU A 193 11.97 -14.77 -30.48
C GLU A 193 11.97 -16.00 -29.56
N ARG A 194 11.44 -15.84 -28.34
CA ARG A 194 11.33 -16.94 -27.37
C ARG A 194 10.42 -18.07 -27.86
N LEU A 195 9.29 -17.74 -28.48
CA LEU A 195 8.35 -18.75 -29.02
C LEU A 195 8.99 -19.56 -30.15
N VAL A 196 9.71 -18.90 -31.06
CA VAL A 196 10.44 -19.57 -32.15
C VAL A 196 11.55 -20.46 -31.60
N ALA A 197 12.34 -19.97 -30.64
CA ALA A 197 13.40 -20.77 -30.01
C ALA A 197 12.84 -22.02 -29.32
N GLN A 198 11.72 -21.88 -28.59
CA GLN A 198 11.05 -23.00 -27.94
C GLN A 198 10.52 -24.03 -28.96
N ALA A 199 9.83 -23.58 -30.01
CA ALA A 199 9.27 -24.46 -31.03
C ALA A 199 10.36 -25.20 -31.84
N ARG A 200 11.50 -24.55 -32.12
CA ARG A 200 12.67 -25.20 -32.73
C ARG A 200 13.27 -26.28 -31.84
N ALA A 201 13.40 -26.00 -30.54
CA ALA A 201 13.89 -27.00 -29.58
C ALA A 201 12.95 -28.21 -29.50
N GLU A 202 11.63 -27.99 -29.50
CA GLU A 202 10.61 -29.04 -29.53
C GLU A 202 10.69 -29.89 -30.81
N LEU A 203 10.87 -29.26 -31.99
CA LEU A 203 11.06 -29.97 -33.26
C LEU A 203 12.33 -30.81 -33.28
N VAL A 204 13.45 -30.29 -32.76
CA VAL A 204 14.72 -31.03 -32.68
C VAL A 204 14.62 -32.21 -31.71
N ASP A 205 13.92 -32.07 -30.58
CA ASP A 205 13.71 -33.17 -29.62
C ASP A 205 12.79 -34.25 -30.21
N ALA A 206 11.76 -33.86 -30.97
CA ALA A 206 10.86 -34.77 -31.67
C ALA A 206 11.60 -35.62 -32.73
N THR A 207 12.55 -35.03 -33.47
CA THR A 207 13.36 -35.76 -34.47
C THR A 207 14.42 -36.67 -33.83
N ARG A 208 14.80 -36.45 -32.56
CA ARG A 208 15.85 -37.21 -31.86
C ARG A 208 15.35 -38.40 -31.04
N ARG A 209 14.04 -38.59 -30.90
CA ARG A 209 13.46 -39.79 -30.28
C ARG A 209 13.01 -40.78 -31.38
N PRO A 210 13.86 -41.72 -31.83
CA PRO A 210 13.36 -42.88 -32.56
C PRO A 210 12.50 -43.71 -31.59
N GLY A 211 11.33 -44.13 -32.04
CA GLY A 211 10.45 -45.05 -31.30
C GLY A 211 11.08 -46.43 -31.10
#